data_AF-A0A423S3B6-F1
#
_entry.id   AF-A0A423S3B6-F1
#
_cell.length_a   1.000
_cell.length_b   1.000
_cell.length_c   1.000
_cell.angle_alpha   90.00
_cell.angle_beta   90.00
_cell.angle_gamma   90.00
#
_symmetry.space_group_name_H-M   'P 1'
#
loop_
_entity.id
_entity.type
_entity.pdbx_description
1 polymer ?
#
loop_
_entity_poly.entity_id
_entity_poly.type
_entity_poly.pdbx_seq_one_letter_code
_entity_poly.pdbx_strand_id
1 'polypeptide(L)'
;MAEWVGALLGSLIGLIAILLGALYNAKLTRKRDDKIMNDEAKSIAAAIGAEMGVYTVMLCRLFMQARVPPEPGRSMALVRAMRAPDLMVWPELAGKVGVLGADLAGRTVKNWMVLLMHARMLQASVDDIVAGEWDDEKVRSRADFLKMDLPSVADTVEELTGNRPDFDYLLP
;
A
#
# COMPACT_ATOMS: atom_id res chain seq x y z
N MET A 1 -11.84 -11.26 70.32
CA MET A 1 -12.46 -12.05 69.22
C MET A 1 -13.11 -11.15 68.17
N ALA A 2 -13.96 -10.18 68.54
CA ALA A 2 -14.63 -9.30 67.58
C ALA A 2 -13.70 -8.38 66.75
N GLU A 3 -12.64 -7.83 67.33
CA GLU A 3 -11.69 -6.95 66.62
C GLU A 3 -10.90 -7.65 65.51
N TRP A 4 -10.51 -8.91 65.73
CA TRP A 4 -9.75 -9.70 64.76
C TRP A 4 -10.58 -10.04 63.50
N VAL A 5 -11.86 -10.36 63.70
CA VAL A 5 -12.79 -10.64 62.60
C VAL A 5 -13.04 -9.39 61.75
N GLY A 6 -13.12 -8.21 62.39
CA GLY A 6 -13.23 -6.92 61.69
C GLY A 6 -12.00 -6.58 60.84
N ALA A 7 -10.79 -6.80 61.37
CA ALA A 7 -9.55 -6.57 60.63
C ALA A 7 -9.38 -7.54 59.44
N LEU A 8 -9.74 -8.81 59.62
CA LEU A 8 -9.70 -9.82 58.55
C LEU A 8 -10.70 -9.48 57.44
N LEU A 9 -11.94 -9.13 57.77
CA LEU A 9 -12.96 -8.72 56.79
C LEU A 9 -12.54 -7.44 56.05
N GLY A 10 -12.02 -6.44 56.77
CA GLY A 10 -11.55 -5.19 56.17
C GLY A 10 -10.40 -5.40 55.18
N SER A 11 -9.41 -6.23 55.54
CA SER A 11 -8.30 -6.57 54.64
C SER A 11 -8.74 -7.38 53.42
N LEU A 12 -9.71 -8.27 53.57
CA LEU A 12 -10.23 -9.09 52.47
C LEU A 12 -11.07 -8.25 51.49
N ILE A 13 -11.90 -7.33 52.00
CA ILE A 13 -12.62 -6.36 51.17
C ILE A 13 -11.64 -5.42 50.44
N GLY A 14 -10.61 -4.91 51.15
CA GLY A 14 -9.56 -4.09 50.55
C GLY A 14 -8.81 -4.83 49.44
N LEU A 15 -8.48 -6.10 49.65
CA LEU A 15 -7.84 -6.94 48.65
C LEU A 15 -8.74 -7.14 47.41
N ILE A 16 -10.02 -7.46 47.60
CA ILE A 16 -10.99 -7.60 46.50
C ILE A 16 -11.10 -6.29 45.70
N ALA A 17 -11.16 -5.14 46.38
CA ALA A 17 -11.23 -3.84 45.72
C ALA A 17 -9.99 -3.58 44.84
N ILE A 18 -8.79 -3.89 45.33
CA ILE A 18 -7.54 -3.76 44.55
C ILE A 18 -7.55 -4.70 43.35
N LEU A 19 -7.97 -5.96 43.53
CA LEU A 19 -8.02 -6.95 42.44
C LEU A 19 -9.01 -6.54 41.34
N LEU A 20 -10.19 -6.05 41.71
CA LEU A 20 -11.18 -5.54 40.76
C LEU A 20 -10.67 -4.30 40.02
N GLY A 21 -10.02 -3.37 40.74
CA GLY A 21 -9.39 -2.20 40.14
C GLY A 21 -8.30 -2.57 39.12
N ALA A 22 -7.43 -3.53 39.48
CA ALA A 22 -6.38 -4.03 38.59
C ALA A 22 -6.94 -4.74 37.35
N LEU A 23 -7.97 -5.56 37.51
CA LEU A 23 -8.64 -6.25 36.39
C LEU A 23 -9.29 -5.26 35.42
N TYR A 24 -9.95 -4.22 35.96
CA TYR A 24 -10.56 -3.18 35.13
C TYR A 24 -9.50 -2.37 34.37
N ASN A 25 -8.38 -2.04 35.02
CA ASN A 25 -7.27 -1.35 34.37
C ASN A 25 -6.67 -2.20 33.24
N ALA A 26 -6.42 -3.49 33.47
CA ALA A 26 -5.92 -4.39 32.44
C ALA A 26 -6.86 -4.48 31.23
N LYS A 27 -8.18 -4.48 31.46
CA LYS A 27 -9.19 -4.47 30.39
C LYS A 27 -9.16 -3.16 29.59
N LEU A 28 -9.00 -2.02 30.25
CA LEU A 28 -8.88 -0.72 29.60
C LEU A 28 -7.60 -0.63 28.76
N THR A 29 -6.47 -1.09 29.27
CA THR A 29 -5.19 -1.09 28.56
C THR A 29 -5.28 -1.91 27.28
N ARG A 30 -5.82 -3.14 27.35
CA ARG A 30 -6.00 -3.98 26.15
C ARG A 30 -6.85 -3.29 25.08
N LYS A 31 -8.00 -2.73 25.46
CA LYS A 31 -8.87 -1.99 24.52
C LYS A 31 -8.17 -0.80 23.87
N ARG A 32 -7.36 -0.08 24.64
CA ARG A 32 -6.60 1.07 24.13
C ARG A 32 -5.54 0.60 23.13
N ASP A 33 -4.81 -0.44 23.47
CA ASP A 33 -3.73 -0.96 22.63
C ASP A 33 -4.30 -1.55 21.32
N ASP A 34 -5.44 -2.25 21.37
CA ASP A 34 -6.17 -2.72 20.19
C ASP A 34 -6.59 -1.54 19.28
N LYS A 35 -7.08 -0.44 19.89
CA LYS A 35 -7.46 0.76 19.14
C LYS A 35 -6.24 1.41 18.47
N ILE A 36 -5.14 1.55 19.19
CA ILE A 36 -3.90 2.14 18.64
C ILE A 36 -3.40 1.31 17.46
N MET A 37 -3.40 -0.02 17.59
CA MET A 37 -2.95 -0.92 16.52
C MET A 37 -3.87 -0.86 15.30
N ASN A 38 -5.18 -0.74 15.49
CA ASN A 38 -6.14 -0.55 14.40
C ASN A 38 -6.00 0.81 13.71
N ASP A 39 -5.76 1.88 14.47
CA ASP A 39 -5.54 3.22 13.93
C ASP A 39 -4.22 3.27 13.13
N GLU A 40 -3.17 2.59 13.61
CA GLU A 40 -1.91 2.42 12.87
C GLU A 40 -2.12 1.60 11.59
N ALA A 41 -2.83 0.47 11.65
CA ALA A 41 -3.14 -0.36 10.49
C ALA A 41 -3.83 0.45 9.38
N LYS A 42 -4.85 1.25 9.75
CA LYS A 42 -5.58 2.10 8.80
C LYS A 42 -4.71 3.19 8.19
N SER A 43 -3.86 3.82 9.00
CA SER A 43 -2.94 4.85 8.51
C SER A 43 -1.96 4.28 7.48
N ILE A 44 -1.38 3.12 7.78
CA ILE A 44 -0.48 2.40 6.88
C ILE A 44 -1.21 1.97 5.61
N ALA A 45 -2.40 1.38 5.74
CA ALA A 45 -3.21 0.94 4.62
C ALA A 45 -3.50 2.12 3.66
N ALA A 46 -3.98 3.24 4.21
CA ALA A 46 -4.29 4.44 3.43
C ALA A 46 -3.06 5.00 2.71
N ALA A 47 -1.91 5.06 3.38
CA ALA A 47 -0.67 5.57 2.80
C ALA A 47 -0.17 4.68 1.64
N ILE A 48 -0.12 3.37 1.85
CA ILE A 48 0.32 2.41 0.82
C ILE A 48 -0.67 2.39 -0.36
N GLY A 49 -1.97 2.35 -0.07
CA GLY A 49 -3.01 2.34 -1.10
C GLY A 49 -3.02 3.62 -1.93
N ALA A 50 -2.81 4.79 -1.31
CA ALA A 50 -2.70 6.06 -2.02
C ALA A 50 -1.49 6.07 -2.97
N GLU A 51 -0.32 5.63 -2.51
CA GLU A 51 0.86 5.56 -3.38
C GLU A 51 0.65 4.56 -4.52
N MET A 52 0.12 3.36 -4.23
CA MET A 52 -0.17 2.35 -5.25
C MET A 52 -1.11 2.89 -6.33
N GLY A 53 -2.17 3.61 -5.91
CA GLY A 53 -3.11 4.23 -6.83
C GLY A 53 -2.46 5.28 -7.73
N VAL A 54 -1.73 6.23 -7.14
CA VAL A 54 -1.03 7.29 -7.88
C VAL A 54 0.03 6.71 -8.82
N TYR A 55 0.79 5.73 -8.34
CA TYR A 55 1.84 5.06 -9.12
C TYR A 55 1.26 4.36 -10.35
N THR A 56 0.13 3.68 -10.20
CA THR A 56 -0.57 3.00 -11.30
C THR A 56 -1.03 3.99 -12.36
N VAL A 57 -1.63 5.12 -11.95
CA VAL A 57 -2.03 6.20 -12.87
C VAL A 57 -0.83 6.77 -13.62
N MET A 58 0.28 7.02 -12.91
CA MET A 58 1.51 7.53 -13.53
C MET A 58 2.09 6.53 -14.54
N LEU A 59 2.17 5.25 -14.18
CA LEU A 59 2.65 4.21 -15.10
C LEU A 59 1.79 4.15 -16.37
N CYS A 60 0.46 4.13 -16.26
CA CYS A 60 -0.42 4.10 -17.42
C CYS A 60 -0.18 5.31 -18.34
N ARG A 61 -0.06 6.51 -17.76
CA ARG A 61 0.22 7.74 -18.53
C ARG A 61 1.58 7.70 -19.22
N LEU A 62 2.60 7.15 -18.56
CA LEU A 62 3.93 7.00 -19.15
C LEU A 62 3.93 5.98 -20.29
N PHE A 63 3.20 4.86 -20.16
CA PHE A 63 2.99 3.93 -21.26
C PHE A 63 2.30 4.60 -22.46
N MET A 64 1.25 5.40 -22.20
CA MET A 64 0.60 6.18 -23.25
C MET A 64 1.55 7.14 -23.94
N GLN A 65 2.45 7.77 -23.19
CA GLN A 65 3.45 8.69 -23.75
C GLN A 65 4.53 7.94 -24.56
N ALA A 66 4.92 6.74 -24.13
CA ALA A 66 5.88 5.89 -24.83
C ALA A 66 5.33 5.33 -26.16
N ARG A 67 4.00 5.24 -26.31
CA ARG A 67 3.34 4.89 -27.57
C ARG A 67 3.34 6.02 -28.60
N VAL A 68 3.62 7.26 -28.20
CA VAL A 68 3.72 8.37 -29.15
C VAL A 68 5.05 8.28 -29.90
N PRO A 69 5.05 8.18 -31.24
CA PRO A 69 6.27 8.05 -32.02
C PRO A 69 7.24 9.20 -31.71
N PRO A 70 8.56 8.94 -31.62
CA PRO A 70 9.54 9.99 -31.38
C PRO A 70 9.60 10.95 -32.57
N GLU A 71 9.15 12.19 -32.37
CA GLU A 71 9.25 13.24 -33.39
C GLU A 71 10.70 13.68 -33.64
N PRO A 72 11.05 14.07 -34.89
CA PRO A 72 12.34 14.70 -35.17
C PRO A 72 12.53 15.96 -34.31
N GLY A 73 13.57 15.97 -33.47
CA GLY A 73 13.86 17.09 -32.56
C GLY A 73 13.28 16.97 -31.15
N ARG A 74 12.60 15.87 -30.82
CA ARG A 74 12.19 15.57 -29.44
C ARG A 74 13.44 15.50 -28.55
N SER A 75 13.44 16.26 -27.46
CA SER A 75 14.56 16.26 -26.53
C SER A 75 14.75 14.86 -25.92
N MET A 76 15.95 14.30 -26.08
CA MET A 76 16.32 13.01 -25.45
C MET A 76 16.27 13.07 -23.93
N ALA A 77 16.38 14.26 -23.33
CA ALA A 77 16.16 14.45 -21.90
C ALA A 77 14.69 14.18 -21.51
N LEU A 78 13.73 14.56 -22.35
CA LEU A 78 12.31 14.28 -22.12
C LEU A 78 12.01 12.78 -22.27
N VAL A 79 12.63 12.11 -23.24
CA VAL A 79 12.49 10.65 -23.42
C VAL A 79 13.01 9.91 -22.19
N ARG A 80 14.20 10.28 -21.70
CA ARG A 80 14.78 9.71 -20.47
C ARG A 80 14.02 10.08 -19.20
N ALA A 81 13.18 11.11 -19.23
CA ALA A 81 12.30 11.47 -18.13
C ALA A 81 11.01 10.62 -18.08
N MET A 82 10.72 9.81 -19.12
CA MET A 82 9.55 8.92 -19.15
C MET A 82 9.71 7.66 -18.29
N ARG A 83 10.59 7.71 -17.28
CA ARG A 83 10.81 6.60 -16.36
C ARG A 83 9.75 6.62 -15.27
N ALA A 84 9.42 5.43 -14.76
CA ALA A 84 8.57 5.36 -13.58
C ALA A 84 9.23 6.13 -12.42
N PRO A 85 8.44 6.87 -11.61
CA PRO A 85 8.98 7.57 -10.45
C PRO A 85 9.51 6.57 -9.42
N ASP A 86 10.38 7.04 -8.53
CA ASP A 86 10.78 6.24 -7.38
C ASP A 86 9.65 6.17 -6.35
N LEU A 87 9.54 5.04 -5.66
CA LEU A 87 8.60 4.85 -4.56
C LEU A 87 9.11 5.58 -3.31
N MET A 88 8.23 6.29 -2.62
CA MET A 88 8.54 7.05 -1.41
C MET A 88 7.94 6.42 -0.15
N VAL A 89 6.73 5.87 -0.24
CA VAL A 89 5.96 5.36 0.90
C VAL A 89 6.21 3.86 1.10
N TRP A 90 6.15 3.08 0.02
CA TRP A 90 6.29 1.64 0.09
C TRP A 90 7.61 1.17 0.72
N PRO A 91 8.81 1.68 0.35
CA PRO A 91 10.06 1.22 0.95
C PRO A 91 10.12 1.47 2.46
N GLU A 92 9.56 2.58 2.93
CA GLU A 92 9.54 2.97 4.34
C GLU A 92 8.52 2.16 5.16
N LEU A 93 7.41 1.77 4.55
CA LEU A 93 6.31 1.06 5.23
C LEU A 93 6.30 -0.46 4.98
N ALA A 94 7.11 -0.99 4.06
CA ALA A 94 7.16 -2.41 3.72
C ALA A 94 7.41 -3.31 4.96
N GLY A 95 8.24 -2.86 5.89
CA GLY A 95 8.52 -3.58 7.14
C GLY A 95 7.31 -3.69 8.09
N LYS A 96 6.27 -2.87 7.89
CA LYS A 96 5.04 -2.84 8.69
C LYS A 96 3.82 -3.43 7.99
N VAL A 97 3.99 -4.00 6.79
CA VAL A 97 2.86 -4.54 6.01
C VAL A 97 2.10 -5.66 6.75
N GLY A 98 2.77 -6.37 7.67
CA GLY A 98 2.16 -7.43 8.49
C GLY A 98 1.02 -6.95 9.40
N VAL A 99 0.92 -5.64 9.68
CA VAL A 99 -0.16 -5.06 10.49
C VAL A 99 -1.51 -5.09 9.74
N LEU A 100 -1.50 -5.24 8.42
CA LEU A 100 -2.71 -5.28 7.57
C LEU A 100 -3.47 -6.63 7.62
N GLY A 101 -2.91 -7.64 8.28
CA GLY A 101 -3.39 -9.01 8.22
C GLY A 101 -2.80 -9.78 7.03
N ALA A 102 -2.67 -11.10 7.18
CA ALA A 102 -1.86 -11.92 6.27
C ALA A 102 -2.31 -11.86 4.80
N ASP A 103 -3.62 -11.87 4.57
CA ASP A 103 -4.18 -11.89 3.22
C ASP A 103 -4.00 -10.56 2.48
N LEU A 104 -4.38 -9.45 3.11
CA LEU A 104 -4.21 -8.11 2.54
C LEU A 104 -2.72 -7.76 2.38
N ALA A 105 -1.87 -8.15 3.34
CA ALA A 105 -0.43 -7.98 3.23
C ALA A 105 0.15 -8.74 2.02
N GLY A 106 -0.24 -10.00 1.83
CA GLY A 106 0.21 -10.82 0.70
C GLY A 106 -0.19 -10.22 -0.64
N ARG A 107 -1.45 -9.77 -0.78
CA ARG A 107 -1.94 -9.11 -2.00
C ARG A 107 -1.25 -7.77 -2.25
N THR A 108 -1.03 -6.99 -1.21
CA THR A 108 -0.30 -5.70 -1.29
C THR A 108 1.11 -5.90 -1.82
N VAL A 109 1.88 -6.84 -1.25
CA VAL A 109 3.23 -7.16 -1.71
C VAL A 109 3.21 -7.66 -3.15
N LYS A 110 2.30 -8.59 -3.49
CA LYS A 110 2.17 -9.13 -4.85
C LYS A 110 1.94 -8.02 -5.86
N ASN A 111 0.97 -7.13 -5.62
CA ASN A 111 0.62 -6.07 -6.57
C ASN A 111 1.72 -5.01 -6.68
N TRP A 112 2.48 -4.72 -5.61
CA TRP A 112 3.69 -3.92 -5.73
C TRP A 112 4.75 -4.56 -6.61
N MET A 113 4.98 -5.87 -6.50
CA MET A 113 5.93 -6.59 -7.35
C MET A 113 5.50 -6.56 -8.82
N VAL A 114 4.20 -6.69 -9.09
CA VAL A 114 3.63 -6.56 -10.44
C VAL A 114 3.83 -5.14 -10.99
N LEU A 115 3.54 -4.10 -10.22
CA LEU A 115 3.77 -2.71 -10.64
C LEU A 115 5.25 -2.42 -10.90
N LEU A 116 6.16 -2.95 -10.07
CA LEU A 116 7.60 -2.82 -10.29
C LEU A 116 8.07 -3.56 -11.56
N MET A 117 7.48 -4.71 -11.88
CA MET A 117 7.72 -5.39 -13.15
C MET A 117 7.28 -4.51 -14.33
N HIS A 118 6.09 -3.92 -14.27
CA HIS A 118 5.58 -3.01 -15.31
C HIS A 118 6.43 -1.75 -15.46
N ALA A 119 6.95 -1.20 -14.37
CA ALA A 119 7.92 -0.11 -14.39
C ALA A 119 9.21 -0.49 -15.16
N ARG A 120 9.67 -1.74 -15.03
CA ARG A 120 10.81 -2.24 -15.81
C ARG A 120 10.48 -2.45 -17.29
N MET A 121 9.26 -2.90 -17.61
CA MET A 121 8.79 -2.99 -19.00
C MET A 121 8.69 -1.62 -19.66
N LEU A 122 8.23 -0.60 -18.92
CA LEU A 122 8.28 0.79 -19.35
C LEU A 122 9.71 1.25 -19.60
N GLN A 123 10.64 0.95 -18.66
CA GLN A 123 12.06 1.29 -18.83
C GLN A 123 12.65 0.68 -20.10
N ALA A 124 12.36 -0.60 -20.38
CA ALA A 124 12.78 -1.24 -21.62
C ALA A 124 12.24 -0.51 -22.87
N SER A 125 10.99 -0.04 -22.82
CA SER A 125 10.39 0.75 -23.90
C SER A 125 11.08 2.09 -24.11
N VAL A 126 11.48 2.76 -23.01
CA VAL A 126 12.27 3.99 -23.07
C VAL A 126 13.64 3.72 -23.67
N ASP A 127 14.29 2.62 -23.30
CA ASP A 127 15.61 2.25 -23.83
C ASP A 127 15.54 1.91 -25.33
N ASP A 128 14.49 1.22 -25.78
CA ASP A 128 14.21 0.96 -27.21
C ASP A 128 14.08 2.29 -27.99
N ILE A 129 13.35 3.28 -27.45
CA ILE A 129 13.23 4.62 -28.06
C ILE A 129 14.59 5.31 -28.14
N VAL A 130 15.40 5.23 -27.08
CA VAL A 130 16.72 5.85 -27.03
C VAL A 130 17.68 5.22 -28.03
N ALA A 131 17.55 3.91 -28.29
CA ALA A 131 18.31 3.19 -29.29
C ALA A 131 17.85 3.47 -30.73
N GLY A 132 16.71 4.14 -30.92
CA GLY A 132 16.09 4.33 -32.24
C GLY A 132 15.34 3.10 -32.74
N GLU A 133 15.06 2.14 -31.86
CA GLU A 133 14.36 0.87 -32.14
C GLU A 133 12.89 0.92 -31.70
N TRP A 134 12.29 2.12 -31.69
CA TRP A 134 10.89 2.27 -31.28
C TRP A 134 9.94 1.45 -32.16
N ASP A 135 9.02 0.76 -31.50
CA ASP A 135 8.05 -0.14 -32.11
C ASP A 135 6.73 -0.07 -31.31
N ASP A 136 5.68 0.47 -31.92
CA ASP A 136 4.36 0.63 -31.27
C ASP A 136 3.79 -0.70 -30.81
N GLU A 137 3.98 -1.79 -31.56
CA GLU A 137 3.42 -3.11 -31.22
C GLU A 137 4.05 -3.64 -29.93
N LYS A 138 5.37 -3.50 -29.78
CA LYS A 138 6.07 -3.89 -28.55
C LYS A 138 5.63 -3.07 -27.35
N VAL A 139 5.53 -1.73 -27.50
CA VAL A 139 5.11 -0.86 -26.39
C VAL A 139 3.66 -1.14 -26.01
N ARG A 140 2.79 -1.35 -26.99
CA ARG A 140 1.38 -1.71 -26.78
C ARG A 140 1.24 -3.05 -26.08
N SER A 141 1.96 -4.09 -26.52
CA SER A 141 1.93 -5.40 -25.87
C SER A 141 2.34 -5.31 -24.39
N ARG A 142 3.36 -4.52 -24.06
CA ARG A 142 3.77 -4.27 -22.67
C ARG A 142 2.68 -3.54 -21.87
N ALA A 143 2.02 -2.55 -22.48
CA ALA A 143 0.90 -1.85 -21.85
C ALA A 143 -0.34 -2.75 -21.66
N ASP A 144 -0.60 -3.68 -22.58
CA ASP A 144 -1.71 -4.63 -22.48
C ASP A 144 -1.53 -5.57 -21.28
N PHE A 145 -0.31 -6.00 -20.98
CA PHE A 145 -0.02 -6.75 -19.74
C PHE A 145 -0.34 -5.93 -18.49
N LEU A 146 0.02 -4.64 -18.45
CA LEU A 146 -0.37 -3.76 -17.34
C LEU A 146 -1.89 -3.69 -17.23
N LYS A 147 -2.60 -3.51 -18.35
CA LYS A 147 -4.08 -3.46 -18.39
C LYS A 147 -4.73 -4.71 -17.81
N MET A 148 -4.17 -5.90 -18.05
CA MET A 148 -4.67 -7.16 -17.47
C MET A 148 -4.56 -7.22 -15.94
N ASP A 149 -3.57 -6.55 -15.36
CA ASP A 149 -3.32 -6.54 -13.91
C ASP A 149 -4.05 -5.39 -13.18
N LEU A 150 -4.55 -4.38 -13.90
CA LEU A 150 -5.24 -3.22 -13.31
C LEU A 150 -6.40 -3.59 -12.37
N PRO A 151 -7.27 -4.58 -12.67
CA PRO A 151 -8.36 -4.96 -11.77
C PRO A 151 -7.84 -5.43 -10.40
N SER A 152 -6.81 -6.30 -10.39
CA SER A 152 -6.19 -6.80 -9.15
C SER A 152 -5.59 -5.68 -8.31
N VAL A 153 -4.98 -4.70 -8.98
CA VAL A 153 -4.41 -3.51 -8.32
C VAL A 153 -5.53 -2.62 -7.77
N ALA A 154 -6.57 -2.34 -8.55
CA ALA A 154 -7.71 -1.52 -8.14
C ALA A 154 -8.42 -2.11 -6.91
N ASP A 155 -8.67 -3.42 -6.91
CA ASP A 155 -9.32 -4.12 -5.79
C ASP A 155 -8.44 -4.05 -4.53
N THR A 156 -7.12 -4.12 -4.67
CA THR A 156 -6.20 -3.95 -3.53
C THR A 156 -6.18 -2.52 -3.01
N VAL A 157 -6.22 -1.52 -3.90
CA VAL A 157 -6.33 -0.11 -3.49
C VAL A 157 -7.66 0.15 -2.78
N GLU A 158 -8.75 -0.45 -3.25
CA GLU A 158 -10.06 -0.36 -2.58
C GLU A 158 -9.99 -0.91 -1.16
N GLU A 159 -9.41 -2.08 -0.95
CA GLU A 159 -9.30 -2.66 0.38
C GLU A 159 -8.38 -1.87 1.32
N LEU A 160 -7.34 -1.25 0.77
CA LEU A 160 -6.40 -0.43 1.53
C LEU A 160 -6.98 0.95 1.90
N THR A 161 -7.77 1.56 1.02
CA THR A 161 -8.19 2.97 1.14
C THR A 161 -9.69 3.16 1.36
N GLY A 162 -10.49 2.13 1.13
CA GLY A 162 -11.95 2.19 1.08
C GLY A 162 -12.51 2.79 -0.22
N ASN A 163 -11.67 3.15 -1.20
CA ASN A 163 -12.09 3.75 -2.45
C ASN A 163 -11.48 3.01 -3.65
N ARG A 164 -12.31 2.38 -4.47
CA ARG A 164 -11.85 1.74 -5.70
C ARG A 164 -11.53 2.79 -6.77
N PRO A 165 -10.27 2.89 -7.22
CA PRO A 165 -9.95 3.76 -8.33
C PRO A 165 -10.46 3.14 -9.63
N ASP A 166 -10.92 3.99 -10.56
CA ASP A 166 -11.28 3.55 -11.90
C ASP A 166 -10.04 3.65 -12.80
N PHE A 167 -9.49 2.48 -13.15
CA PHE A 167 -8.32 2.36 -14.00
C PHE A 167 -8.66 1.92 -15.42
N ASP A 168 -9.90 1.52 -15.70
CA ASP A 168 -10.29 0.84 -16.92
C ASP A 168 -10.12 1.73 -18.16
N TYR A 169 -10.19 3.05 -17.97
CA TYR A 169 -10.03 4.05 -19.02
C TYR A 169 -8.58 4.56 -19.19
N LEU A 170 -7.63 4.15 -18.33
CA LEU A 170 -6.27 4.70 -18.36
C LEU A 170 -5.44 4.20 -19.54
N LEU A 171 -5.75 3.01 -20.05
CA LEU A 171 -5.11 2.40 -21.21
C LEU A 171 -6.19 1.96 -22.22
N PRO A 172 -6.26 2.58 -23.42
CA PRO A 172 -7.21 2.21 -24.47
C PRO A 172 -6.87 0.85 -25.09
#